data_AF-A0A9X8H5R8-F1
#
_entry.id   AF-A0A9X8H5R8-F1
#
_cell.length_a   1.000
_cell.length_b   1.000
_cell.length_c   1.000
_cell.angle_alpha   90.00
_cell.angle_beta   90.00
_cell.angle_gamma   90.00
#
_symmetry.space_group_name_H-M   'P 1'
#
loop_
_entity.id
_entity.type
_entity.pdbx_description
1 polymer ?
#
loop_
_entity_poly.entity_id
_entity_poly.type
_entity_poly.pdbx_seq_one_letter_code
_entity_poly.pdbx_strand_id
1 'polypeptide(L)'
;VDPGDERYKEIPSQFVCMWPLDTTTSQHRNVAGSFGYPSHSYKVLSDTDGRTYALRRIENARTTPAIVQQAVDMWKRVQHAAMVPLHRGFVSHGGEKKGIYCAFE
;
A
#
# COMPACT_ATOMS: atom_id res chain seq x y z
N VAL A 1 -14.07 8.44 -6.97
CA VAL A 1 -13.40 7.64 -8.03
C VAL A 1 -14.48 7.05 -8.91
N ASP A 2 -14.25 7.02 -10.22
CA ASP A 2 -15.19 6.41 -11.15
C ASP A 2 -15.39 4.92 -10.78
N PRO A 3 -16.62 4.40 -10.69
CA PRO A 3 -16.87 2.98 -10.41
C PRO A 3 -16.17 2.01 -11.38
N GLY A 4 -15.86 2.44 -12.61
CA GLY A 4 -15.11 1.68 -13.61
C GLY A 4 -13.59 1.78 -13.51
N ASP A 5 -13.06 2.45 -12.48
CA ASP A 5 -11.61 2.63 -12.31
C ASP A 5 -10.89 1.31 -12.04
N GLU A 6 -10.01 0.90 -12.94
CA GLU A 6 -9.28 -0.38 -12.82
C GLU A 6 -8.40 -0.46 -11.57
N ARG A 7 -8.07 0.67 -10.93
CA ARG A 7 -7.33 0.71 -9.66
C ARG A 7 -8.01 -0.07 -8.54
N TYR A 8 -9.33 -0.22 -8.59
CA TYR A 8 -10.03 -1.08 -7.63
C TYR A 8 -9.54 -2.52 -7.66
N LYS A 9 -9.10 -3.01 -8.83
CA LYS A 9 -8.51 -4.36 -8.97
C LYS A 9 -7.18 -4.46 -8.23
N GLU A 10 -6.43 -3.36 -8.07
CA GLU A 10 -5.12 -3.36 -7.40
C GLU A 10 -5.21 -3.51 -5.88
N ILE A 11 -6.41 -3.41 -5.30
CA ILE A 11 -6.59 -3.40 -3.85
C ILE A 11 -6.95 -4.80 -3.36
N PRO A 12 -6.24 -5.34 -2.35
CA PRO A 12 -6.59 -6.62 -1.74
C PRO A 12 -7.99 -6.60 -1.13
N SER A 13 -8.70 -7.73 -1.17
CA SER A 13 -10.11 -7.85 -0.76
C SER A 13 -10.41 -7.43 0.68
N GLN A 14 -9.40 -7.46 1.56
CA GLN A 14 -9.50 -7.02 2.97
C GLN A 14 -9.61 -5.49 3.16
N PHE A 15 -9.75 -4.75 2.06
CA PHE A 15 -9.85 -3.30 2.05
C PHE A 15 -10.96 -2.85 1.11
N VAL A 16 -11.73 -1.87 1.55
CA VAL A 16 -12.86 -1.30 0.82
C VAL A 16 -12.75 0.23 0.77
N CYS A 17 -13.68 0.87 0.06
CA CYS A 17 -13.77 2.34 -0.02
C CYS A 17 -12.46 3.02 -0.48
N MET A 18 -11.74 2.40 -1.41
CA MET A 18 -10.46 2.91 -1.91
C MET A 18 -10.61 4.30 -2.53
N TRP A 19 -9.65 5.18 -2.25
CA TRP A 19 -9.44 6.46 -2.90
C TRP A 19 -7.95 6.67 -3.24
N PRO A 20 -7.59 7.00 -4.50
CA PRO A 20 -6.19 7.24 -4.86
C PRO A 20 -5.66 8.53 -4.24
N LEU A 21 -4.48 8.47 -3.61
CA LEU A 21 -3.83 9.62 -2.98
C LEU A 21 -2.77 10.27 -3.86
N ASP A 22 -2.25 9.57 -4.87
CA ASP A 22 -1.29 10.15 -5.82
C ASP A 22 -2.04 11.09 -6.79
N THR A 23 -1.92 12.41 -6.58
CA THR A 23 -2.76 13.43 -7.24
C THR A 23 -2.11 14.14 -8.44
N THR A 24 -0.88 13.83 -8.84
CA THR A 24 -0.19 14.59 -9.89
C THR A 24 -0.03 13.78 -11.16
N THR A 25 -0.89 14.09 -12.15
CA THR A 25 -0.80 13.79 -13.59
C THR A 25 -0.47 12.34 -13.97
N SER A 26 -1.06 11.88 -15.08
CA SER A 26 -0.75 10.58 -15.70
C SER A 26 0.76 10.32 -15.96
N GLN A 27 1.62 11.33 -15.79
CA GLN A 27 3.07 11.28 -16.00
C GLN A 27 3.89 10.68 -14.84
N HIS A 28 3.36 10.58 -13.62
CA HIS A 28 4.10 10.01 -12.48
C HIS A 28 3.67 8.59 -12.08
N ARG A 29 2.63 8.05 -12.71
CA ARG A 29 2.24 6.66 -12.51
C ARG A 29 3.29 5.75 -13.14
N ASN A 30 3.73 4.73 -12.41
CA ASN A 30 4.82 3.82 -12.79
C ASN A 30 6.25 4.39 -12.69
N VAL A 31 6.44 5.55 -12.09
CA VAL A 31 7.79 6.07 -11.81
C VAL A 31 8.29 5.48 -10.50
N ALA A 32 9.54 4.98 -10.51
CA ALA A 32 10.16 4.32 -9.37
C ALA A 32 10.37 5.24 -8.14
N GLY A 33 10.45 6.56 -8.38
CA GLY A 33 10.69 7.57 -7.35
C GLY A 33 11.93 7.25 -6.51
N SER A 34 11.91 7.65 -5.24
CA SER A 34 12.96 7.35 -4.27
C SER A 34 13.01 5.88 -3.82
N PHE A 35 11.94 5.11 -4.05
CA PHE A 35 11.87 3.70 -3.64
C PHE A 35 12.60 2.76 -4.59
N GLY A 36 12.96 3.21 -5.80
CA GLY A 36 13.55 2.35 -6.84
C GLY A 36 12.54 1.38 -7.49
N TYR A 37 11.27 1.45 -7.09
CA TYR A 37 10.18 0.62 -7.60
C TYR A 37 8.92 1.47 -7.81
N PRO A 38 8.15 1.23 -8.88
CA PRO A 38 6.82 1.82 -9.02
C PRO A 38 5.99 1.60 -7.76
N SER A 39 5.39 2.67 -7.24
CA SER A 39 4.55 2.59 -6.05
C SER A 39 3.34 3.50 -6.15
N HIS A 40 2.26 3.09 -5.49
CA HIS A 40 0.98 3.78 -5.49
C HIS A 40 0.43 3.90 -4.08
N SER A 41 -0.09 5.07 -3.72
CA SER A 41 -0.70 5.32 -2.40
C SER A 41 -2.22 5.48 -2.52
N TYR A 42 -2.94 4.83 -1.61
CA TYR A 42 -4.39 4.81 -1.56
C TYR A 42 -4.88 5.05 -0.14
N LYS A 43 -5.95 5.81 0.05
CA LYS A 43 -6.74 5.75 1.28
C LYS A 43 -7.69 4.56 1.16
N VAL A 44 -7.77 3.72 2.19
CA VAL A 44 -8.63 2.54 2.24
C VAL A 44 -9.27 2.39 3.61
N LEU A 45 -10.42 1.72 3.67
CA LEU A 45 -11.06 1.27 4.90
C LEU A 45 -10.78 -0.24 5.06
N SER A 46 -10.19 -0.67 6.18
CA SER A 46 -10.01 -2.10 6.44
C SER A 46 -11.34 -2.73 6.84
N ASP A 47 -11.72 -3.83 6.21
CA ASP A 47 -12.90 -4.61 6.61
C ASP A 47 -12.67 -5.36 7.94
N THR A 48 -11.41 -5.61 8.27
CA THR A 48 -11.00 -6.46 9.39
C THR A 48 -11.10 -5.73 10.73
N ASP A 49 -10.74 -4.45 10.78
CA ASP A 49 -10.70 -3.65 12.00
C ASP A 49 -11.52 -2.34 11.92
N GLY A 50 -12.12 -2.05 10.76
CA GLY A 50 -12.93 -0.86 10.54
C GLY A 50 -12.15 0.45 10.51
N ARG A 51 -10.81 0.42 10.49
CA ARG A 51 -9.97 1.62 10.48
C ARG A 51 -9.60 2.05 9.07
N THR A 52 -9.40 3.35 8.91
CA THR A 52 -8.88 3.92 7.66
C THR A 52 -7.36 3.87 7.69
N TYR A 53 -6.75 3.50 6.57
CA TYR A 53 -5.31 3.47 6.39
C TYR A 53 -4.89 4.18 5.12
N ALA A 54 -3.70 4.78 5.12
CA ALA A 54 -2.95 5.03 3.90
C ALA A 54 -2.21 3.75 3.50
N LEU A 55 -2.70 3.08 2.45
CA LEU A 55 -2.15 1.86 1.88
C LEU A 55 -1.21 2.19 0.73
N ARG A 56 0.08 1.85 0.87
CA ARG A 56 1.06 1.93 -0.22
C ARG A 56 1.28 0.56 -0.84
N ARG A 57 1.05 0.46 -2.15
CA ARG A 57 1.40 -0.69 -2.99
C ARG A 57 2.74 -0.45 -3.65
N ILE A 58 3.68 -1.38 -3.53
CA ILE A 58 4.98 -1.37 -4.22
C ILE A 58 4.99 -2.53 -5.22
N GLU A 59 5.23 -2.22 -6.49
CA GLU A 59 5.20 -3.20 -7.57
C GLU A 59 6.56 -3.86 -7.80
N ASN A 60 6.55 -5.09 -8.33
CA ASN A 60 7.72 -5.79 -8.89
C ASN A 60 8.90 -6.01 -7.92
N ALA A 61 8.73 -5.69 -6.63
CA ALA A 61 9.72 -5.97 -5.60
C ALA A 61 9.83 -7.49 -5.39
N ARG A 62 11.04 -8.02 -5.56
CA ARG A 62 11.35 -9.43 -5.27
C ARG A 62 11.49 -9.59 -3.76
N THR A 63 10.48 -10.17 -3.12
CA THR A 63 10.49 -10.40 -1.67
C THR A 63 9.68 -11.65 -1.28
N THR A 64 9.83 -12.06 -0.02
CA THR A 64 9.02 -13.09 0.62
C THR A 64 8.15 -12.48 1.72
N PRO A 65 7.01 -13.10 2.07
CA PRO A 65 6.20 -12.65 3.20
C PRO A 65 6.99 -12.53 4.51
N ALA A 66 7.95 -13.44 4.74
CA ALA A 66 8.81 -13.41 5.94
C ALA A 66 9.70 -12.16 6.00
N ILE A 67 10.30 -11.75 4.88
CA ILE A 67 11.11 -10.53 4.81
C ILE A 67 10.23 -9.28 5.07
N VAL A 68 9.03 -9.24 4.51
CA VAL A 68 8.08 -8.15 4.75
C VAL A 68 7.66 -8.09 6.22
N GLN A 69 7.33 -9.24 6.81
CA GLN A 69 6.94 -9.30 8.22
C GLN A 69 8.08 -8.87 9.14
N GLN A 70 9.31 -9.31 8.86
CA GLN A 70 10.49 -8.87 9.61
C GLN A 70 10.66 -7.35 9.56
N ALA A 71 10.48 -6.73 8.38
CA ALA A 71 10.51 -5.28 8.26
C ALA A 71 9.41 -4.60 9.09
N VAL A 72 8.18 -5.12 9.06
CA VAL A 72 7.07 -4.62 9.86
C VAL A 72 7.38 -4.70 11.35
N ASP A 73 7.89 -5.82 11.83
CA ASP A 73 8.18 -6.03 13.26
C ASP A 73 9.30 -5.12 13.77
N MET A 74 10.25 -4.75 12.92
CA MET A 74 11.26 -3.75 13.25
C MET A 74 10.66 -2.35 13.35
N TRP A 75 9.87 -1.93 12.35
CA TRP A 75 9.30 -0.58 12.30
C TRP A 75 8.18 -0.33 13.30
N LYS A 76 7.42 -1.37 13.68
CA LYS A 76 6.39 -1.29 14.74
C LYS A 76 6.93 -0.86 16.10
N ARG A 77 8.22 -1.09 16.36
CA ARG A 77 8.88 -0.72 17.62
C ARG A 77 9.29 0.75 17.67
N VAL A 78 9.27 1.44 16.53
CA VAL A 78 9.66 2.85 16.41
C VAL A 78 8.40 3.72 16.47
N GLN A 79 8.30 4.56 17.49
CA GLN A 79 7.20 5.51 17.65
C GLN A 79 7.75 6.91 17.91
N HIS A 80 7.35 7.85 17.06
CA HIS A 80 7.75 9.24 17.15
C HIS A 80 6.68 10.13 16.51
N ALA A 81 6.37 11.29 17.11
CA ALA A 81 5.29 12.16 16.64
C ALA A 81 5.48 12.69 15.20
N ALA A 82 6.73 12.78 14.74
CA ALA A 82 7.09 13.17 13.37
C ALA A 82 7.18 12.00 12.38
N MET A 83 6.80 10.78 12.78
CA MET A 83 6.87 9.58 11.95
C MET A 83 5.47 8.98 11.79
N VAL A 84 5.11 8.65 10.55
CA VAL A 84 3.87 7.93 10.27
C VAL A 84 4.08 6.44 10.60
N PRO A 85 3.34 5.86 11.55
CA PRO A 85 3.57 4.49 12.00
C PRO A 85 3.17 3.48 10.92
N LEU A 86 4.01 2.45 10.74
CA LEU A 86 3.70 1.29 9.90
C LEU A 86 2.91 0.26 10.73
N HIS A 87 1.64 0.05 10.38
CA HIS A 87 0.74 -0.86 11.09
C HIS A 87 0.78 -2.29 10.55
N ARG A 88 0.72 -2.44 9.22
CA ARG A 88 0.70 -3.76 8.57
C ARG A 88 1.56 -3.73 7.32
N GLY A 89 2.19 -4.85 7.02
CA GLY A 89 2.91 -5.07 5.77
C GLY A 89 2.73 -6.50 5.33
N PHE A 90 2.34 -6.72 4.08
CA PHE A 90 2.11 -8.06 3.57
C PHE A 90 2.31 -8.10 2.07
N VAL A 91 2.41 -9.31 1.54
CA VAL A 91 2.50 -9.57 0.11
C VAL A 91 1.16 -10.10 -0.34
N SER A 92 0.58 -9.51 -1.38
CA SER A 92 -0.70 -9.96 -1.94
C SER A 92 -0.77 -9.75 -3.45
N HIS A 93 -1.81 -10.29 -4.06
CA HIS A 93 -2.16 -10.04 -5.46
C HIS A 93 -3.24 -8.96 -5.49
N GLY A 94 -2.97 -7.87 -6.20
CA GLY A 94 -3.98 -6.89 -6.57
C GLY A 94 -4.28 -7.07 -8.05
N GLY A 95 -5.38 -7.75 -8.36
CA GLY A 95 -5.72 -8.13 -9.72
C GLY A 95 -4.70 -9.14 -10.24
N GLU A 96 -4.03 -8.81 -11.35
CA GLU A 96 -3.10 -9.73 -12.01
C GLU A 96 -1.66 -9.65 -11.47
N LYS A 97 -1.32 -8.65 -10.63
CA LYS A 97 0.07 -8.39 -10.23
C LYS A 97 0.28 -8.51 -8.72
N LYS A 98 1.29 -9.30 -8.34
CA LYS A 98 1.82 -9.39 -6.98
C LYS A 98 2.50 -8.08 -6.58
N GLY A 99 2.24 -7.62 -5.36
CA GLY A 99 2.87 -6.43 -4.79
C GLY A 99 3.08 -6.54 -3.28
N ILE A 100 3.92 -5.65 -2.75
CA ILE A 100 4.03 -5.42 -1.31
C ILE A 100 3.03 -4.33 -0.94
N TYR A 101 2.28 -4.54 0.13
CA TYR A 101 1.30 -3.58 0.64
C TYR A 101 1.69 -3.18 2.04
N CYS A 102 1.87 -1.89 2.27
CA CYS A 102 2.19 -1.30 3.57
C CYS A 102 1.04 -0.38 3.99
N ALA A 103 0.45 -0.63 5.16
CA ALA A 103 -0.65 0.15 5.73
C ALA A 103 -0.12 1.08 6.83
N PHE A 104 -0.37 2.37 6.65
CA PHE A 104 0.03 3.47 7.53
C PHE A 104 -1.21 4.16 8.11
N GLU A 105 -1.07 4.74 9.30
CA GLU A 105 -2.12 5.58 9.95
C GLU A 105 -2.20 6.98 9.34
#